data_AF-A0A699JTH8-F1
#
_entry.id   AF-A0A699JTH8-F1
#
_cell.length_a   1.000
_cell.length_b   1.000
_cell.length_c   1.000
_cell.angle_alpha   90.00
_cell.angle_beta   90.00
_cell.angle_gamma   90.00
#
_symmetry.space_group_name_H-M   'P 1'
#
loop_
_entity.id
_entity.type
_entity.pdbx_description
1 polymer ?
#
loop_
_entity_poly.entity_id
_entity_poly.type
_entity_poly.pdbx_seq_one_letter_code
_entity_poly.pdbx_strand_id
1 'polypeptide(L)' 'QPKLGLWYPKDSPFDLEAYTDSDYDGASLDRKSTTGGCQFIRSRLISWQCKKQTVVANSATEA' A
#
# COMPACT_ATOMS: atom_id res chain seq x y z
N GLN A 1 24.48 -20.69 2.17
CA GLN A 1 23.14 -20.18 2.55
C GLN A 1 23.14 -18.66 2.39
N PRO A 2 22.10 -18.04 1.82
CA PRO A 2 22.00 -16.57 1.79
C PRO A 2 21.97 -16.03 3.22
N LYS A 3 22.70 -14.95 3.48
CA LYS A 3 22.74 -14.27 4.79
C LYS A 3 21.54 -13.32 4.99
N LEU A 4 20.93 -12.86 3.90
CA LEU A 4 19.80 -11.93 3.86
C LEU A 4 18.91 -12.32 2.67
N GLY A 5 17.60 -12.26 2.87
CA GLY A 5 16.59 -12.56 1.85
C GLY A 5 15.38 -13.27 2.43
N LEU A 6 14.22 -13.09 1.78
CA LEU A 6 13.01 -13.84 2.09
C LEU A 6 13.02 -15.12 1.25
N TRP A 7 12.85 -16.27 1.91
CA TRP A 7 12.78 -17.56 1.22
C TRP A 7 11.32 -17.90 0.89
N TYR A 8 11.07 -18.26 -0.37
CA TYR A 8 9.78 -18.73 -0.85
C TYR A 8 9.93 -20.14 -1.45
N PRO A 9 9.03 -21.08 -1.14
CA PRO A 9 9.04 -22.40 -1.78
C PRO A 9 8.76 -22.27 -3.28
N LYS A 10 9.51 -23.01 -4.10
CA LYS A 10 9.36 -23.03 -5.56
C LYS A 10 8.00 -23.59 -6.00
N ASP A 11 7.49 -24.60 -5.30
CA ASP A 11 6.35 -25.41 -5.74
C ASP A 11 5.01 -24.94 -5.18
N SER A 12 4.92 -23.67 -4.82
CA SER A 12 3.73 -23.12 -4.19
C SER A 12 3.34 -21.81 -4.87
N PRO A 13 2.02 -21.50 -4.99
CA PRO A 13 1.53 -20.36 -5.76
C PRO A 13 2.21 -19.05 -5.33
N PHE A 14 2.70 -18.30 -6.30
CA PHE A 14 3.45 -17.06 -6.10
C PHE A 14 2.53 -15.87 -6.42
N ASP A 15 1.48 -15.73 -5.61
CA ASP A 15 0.49 -14.68 -5.79
C ASP A 15 1.01 -13.38 -5.16
N LEU A 16 0.97 -12.30 -5.95
CA LEU A 16 1.25 -10.94 -5.52
C LEU A 16 -0.08 -10.23 -5.28
N GLU A 17 -0.35 -9.90 -4.02
CA GLU A 17 -1.55 -9.19 -3.60
C GLU A 17 -1.15 -7.75 -3.24
N ALA A 18 -1.94 -6.77 -3.66
CA ALA A 18 -1.71 -5.38 -3.32
C ALA A 18 -3.01 -4.72 -2.90
N TYR A 19 -2.95 -3.98 -1.78
CA TYR A 19 -4.06 -3.21 -1.26
C TYR A 19 -3.68 -1.72 -1.29
N THR A 20 -4.65 -0.89 -1.59
CA THR A 20 -4.53 0.56 -1.53
C THR A 20 -5.75 1.11 -0.81
N ASP A 21 -5.51 2.16 -0.03
CA ASP A 21 -6.54 2.86 0.70
C ASP A 21 -6.30 4.37 0.57
N SER A 22 -7.35 5.18 0.69
CA SER A 22 -7.23 6.63 0.65
C SER A 22 -8.20 7.26 1.63
N ASP A 23 -7.65 7.73 2.74
CA ASP A 23 -8.42 8.37 3.79
C ASP A 23 -8.56 9.88 3.53
N TYR A 24 -9.81 10.37 3.65
CA TYR A 24 -10.13 11.79 3.66
C TYR A 24 -10.40 12.34 5.08
N ASP A 25 -10.37 11.50 6.12
CA ASP A 25 -10.79 11.88 7.49
C ASP A 25 -9.94 13.01 8.10
N GLY A 26 -8.69 13.19 7.63
CA GLY A 26 -7.81 14.31 8.00
C GLY A 26 -7.89 15.55 7.09
N ALA A 27 -8.66 15.49 6.01
CA ALA A 27 -8.66 16.51 4.97
C ALA A 27 -9.60 17.70 5.26
N SER A 28 -10.39 17.68 6.35
CA SER A 28 -11.21 18.83 6.73
C SER A 28 -10.36 20.07 7.06
N LEU A 29 -9.16 19.88 7.61
CA LEU A 29 -8.26 20.96 8.02
C LEU A 29 -7.34 21.45 6.89
N ASP A 30 -6.80 20.54 6.06
CA ASP A 30 -5.80 20.89 5.03
C ASP A 30 -6.17 20.45 3.61
N ARG A 31 -7.35 19.82 3.44
CA ARG A 31 -7.90 19.31 2.17
C ARG A 31 -7.01 18.29 1.48
N LYS A 32 -6.16 17.59 2.25
CA LYS A 32 -5.23 16.59 1.73
C LYS A 32 -5.67 15.19 2.16
N SER A 33 -5.84 14.32 1.19
CA SER A 33 -6.01 12.89 1.45
C SER A 33 -4.68 12.25 1.83
N THR A 34 -4.76 11.17 2.59
CA THR A 34 -3.63 10.28 2.84
C THR A 34 -3.88 9.00 2.07
N THR A 35 -3.00 8.69 1.11
CA THR A 35 -3.06 7.44 0.37
C THR A 35 -2.10 6.44 1.00
N GLY A 36 -2.63 5.33 1.48
CA GLY A 36 -1.90 4.18 2.00
C GLY A 36 -1.87 3.04 0.99
N GLY A 37 -0.85 2.20 1.04
CA GLY A 37 -0.84 0.97 0.27
C GLY A 37 0.18 -0.02 0.80
N CYS A 38 -0.07 -1.29 0.55
CA CYS A 38 0.79 -2.40 0.95
C CYS A 38 0.78 -3.50 -0.09
N GLN A 39 1.91 -4.17 -0.23
CA GLN A 39 2.08 -5.27 -1.16
C GLN A 39 2.49 -6.52 -0.37
N PHE A 40 1.87 -7.63 -0.72
CA PHE A 40 2.13 -8.92 -0.12
C PHE A 40 2.51 -9.93 -1.18
N ILE A 41 3.49 -10.76 -0.87
CA ILE A 41 3.67 -12.03 -1.59
C ILE A 41 3.04 -13.09 -0.70
N ARG A 42 1.92 -13.66 -1.16
CA ARG A 42 1.02 -14.49 -0.34
C ARG A 42 0.59 -13.72 0.92
N SER A 43 0.75 -14.29 2.11
CA SER A 43 0.46 -13.66 3.40
C SER A 43 1.65 -12.90 4.01
N ARG A 44 2.70 -12.58 3.25
CA ARG A 44 3.89 -11.87 3.75
C ARG A 44 3.97 -10.46 3.17
N LEU A 45 3.90 -9.45 4.03
CA LEU A 45 4.10 -8.04 3.67
C LEU A 45 5.53 -7.83 3.17
N ILE A 46 5.69 -7.32 1.95
CA ILE A 46 6.99 -7.03 1.35
C ILE A 46 7.30 -5.54 1.28
N SER A 47 6.27 -4.71 1.16
CA SER A 47 6.39 -3.26 1.11
C SER A 47 5.11 -2.61 1.63
N TRP A 48 5.27 -1.44 2.23
CA TRP A 48 4.16 -0.58 2.60
C TRP A 48 4.56 0.87 2.39
N GLN A 49 3.58 1.70 2.06
CA GLN A 49 3.76 3.14 1.89
C GLN A 49 2.54 3.87 2.42
N CYS A 50 2.79 4.98 3.10
CA CYS A 50 1.76 5.96 3.44
C CYS A 50 2.24 7.31 2.94
N LYS A 51 1.44 7.95 2.08
CA LYS A 51 1.76 9.23 1.47
C LYS A 51 0.63 10.21 1.70
N LYS A 52 0.94 11.31 2.38
CA LYS A 52 0.07 12.47 2.43
C LYS A 52 0.15 13.21 1.09
N GLN A 53 -0.98 13.47 0.44
CA GLN A 53 -0.97 14.19 -0.82
C GLN A 53 -0.51 15.64 -0.60
N THR A 54 0.49 16.10 -1.35
CA THR A 54 0.99 17.48 -1.27
C THR A 54 0.08 18.46 -2.02
N VAL A 55 -0.63 17.96 -3.04
CA VAL A 55 -1.53 18.73 -3.90
C VAL A 55 -2.97 18.42 -3.51
N VAL A 56 -3.79 19.46 -3.37
CA VAL A 56 -5.22 19.34 -3.15
C VAL A 56 -5.89 19.08 -4.50
N ALA A 57 -6.32 17.85 -4.75
CA ALA A 57 -7.20 17.54 -5.88
C ALA A 57 -8.65 17.43 -5.37
N ASN A 58 -9.56 18.26 -5.90
CA ASN A 58 -11.00 18.21 -5.60
C ASN A 58 -11.69 17.07 -6.38
N SER A 59 -11.17 15.84 -6.32
CA SER A 59 -11.80 14.67 -6.96
C SER A 59 -12.27 13.71 -5.86
N ALA A 60 -13.56 13.70 -5.59
CA ALA A 60 -14.23 12.75 -4.72
C ALA A 60 -14.86 11.66 -5.61
N THR A 61 -14.07 10.66 -5.96
CA THR A 61 -14.60 9.40 -6.50
C THR A 61 -13.77 8.29 -5.88
N GLU A 62 -14.36 7.62 -4.90
CA GLU A 62 -13.88 6.32 -4.40
C GLU A 62 -14.16 5.28 -5.49
N ALA A 63 -13.24 4.33 -5.66
CA ALA A 63 -13.33 3.28 -6.69
C ALA A 63 -14.22 2.11 -6.22
#